data_AF-A0A537GTB4-F1
#
_entry.id   AF-A0A537GTB4-F1
#
_cell.length_a   1.000
_cell.length_b   1.000
_cell.length_c   1.000
_cell.angle_alpha   90.00
_cell.angle_beta   90.00
_cell.angle_gamma   90.00
#
_symmetry.space_group_name_H-M   'P 1'
#
loop_
_entity.id
_entity.type
_entity.pdbx_description
1 polymer ?
#
loop_
_entity_poly.entity_id
_entity_poly.type
_entity_poly.pdbx_seq_one_letter_code
_entity_poly.pdbx_strand_id
1 'polypeptide(L)'
;MFLLGHSCWSYVFSKVTGRQVKVYIPAYMALLAGVLPDFDIYFKPLIQHHTYTHSLIILLPICAVLIVRFKGLGLAFSLGTLSHLVADSIVGTIPPLYPLSNFEFGISLGLPSPADTALEVGALGLVLVLAYLNGDYRLVTESQRGSLYLIIPMVSVVTLTLLFAGDNNVPLAAFAFSRKALTLITLGHAVLIGILCLGVVQGVRAAIVERKQPSQASSPFVS
;
A
#
# COMPACT_ATOMS: atom_id res chain seq x y z
N MET A 1 -7.15 10.14 2.49
CA MET A 1 -5.79 10.55 2.09
C MET A 1 -5.63 10.10 0.63
N PHE A 2 -4.53 10.37 -0.07
CA PHE A 2 -4.25 9.76 -1.37
C PHE A 2 -3.49 8.43 -1.20
N LEU A 3 -3.48 7.62 -2.27
CA LEU A 3 -2.94 6.26 -2.27
C LEU A 3 -1.44 6.17 -1.90
N LEU A 4 -0.67 7.23 -2.17
CA LEU A 4 0.72 7.35 -1.75
C LEU A 4 0.84 7.23 -0.23
N GLY A 5 0.13 8.08 0.51
CA GLY A 5 0.14 8.14 1.96
C GLY A 5 -0.40 6.86 2.56
N HIS A 6 -1.50 6.33 2.03
CA HIS A 6 -2.06 5.05 2.47
C HIS A 6 -1.05 3.90 2.36
N SER A 7 -0.40 3.76 1.20
CA SER A 7 0.63 2.73 0.99
C SER A 7 1.83 2.95 1.91
N CYS A 8 2.29 4.20 2.04
CA CYS A 8 3.51 4.52 2.77
C CYS A 8 3.34 4.39 4.29
N TRP A 9 2.24 4.91 4.85
CA TRP A 9 1.94 4.75 6.28
C TRP A 9 1.73 3.28 6.63
N SER A 10 1.02 2.52 5.79
CA SER A 10 0.88 1.09 6.02
C SER A 10 2.23 0.37 6.05
N TYR A 11 3.16 0.73 5.16
CA TYR A 11 4.50 0.18 5.18
C TYR A 11 5.22 0.49 6.51
N VAL A 12 5.15 1.75 6.96
CA VAL A 12 5.76 2.19 8.23
C VAL A 12 5.19 1.40 9.40
N PHE A 13 3.86 1.39 9.57
CA PHE A 13 3.20 0.68 10.67
C PHE A 13 3.48 -0.83 10.61
N SER A 14 3.32 -1.45 9.45
CA SER A 14 3.58 -2.88 9.25
C SER A 14 5.01 -3.27 9.62
N LYS A 15 6.02 -2.54 9.14
CA LYS A 15 7.43 -2.85 9.40
C LYS A 15 7.81 -2.59 10.85
N VAL A 16 7.33 -1.50 11.45
CA VAL A 16 7.60 -1.18 12.86
C VAL A 16 6.97 -2.22 13.77
N THR A 17 5.70 -2.56 13.58
CA THR A 17 5.03 -3.62 14.33
C THR A 17 5.70 -4.97 14.11
N GLY A 18 6.05 -5.31 12.87
CA GLY A 18 6.74 -6.56 12.54
C GLY A 18 8.03 -6.73 13.33
N ARG A 19 8.85 -5.66 13.42
CA ARG A 19 10.06 -5.64 14.26
C ARG A 19 9.74 -5.85 15.74
N GLN A 20 8.73 -5.17 16.28
CA GLN A 20 8.33 -5.29 17.70
C GLN A 20 7.91 -6.71 18.07
N VAL A 21 7.16 -7.39 17.19
CA VAL A 21 6.72 -8.77 17.40
C VAL A 21 7.62 -9.82 16.75
N LYS A 22 8.82 -9.40 16.30
CA LYS A 22 9.89 -10.26 15.76
C LYS A 22 9.44 -11.12 14.57
N VAL A 23 8.65 -10.57 13.67
CA VAL A 23 8.24 -11.20 12.41
C VAL A 23 8.69 -10.38 11.22
N TYR A 24 9.03 -11.08 10.13
CA TYR A 24 9.31 -10.44 8.86
C TYR A 24 8.03 -10.31 8.04
N ILE A 25 7.68 -9.08 7.66
CA ILE A 25 6.65 -8.79 6.66
C ILE A 25 7.32 -8.30 5.36
N PRO A 26 7.07 -8.95 4.22
CA PRO A 26 7.60 -8.50 2.93
C PRO A 26 7.13 -7.10 2.57
N ALA A 27 7.98 -6.32 1.89
CA ALA A 27 7.67 -4.94 1.50
C ALA A 27 6.37 -4.83 0.68
N TYR A 28 6.11 -5.77 -0.23
CA TYR A 28 4.90 -5.75 -1.04
C TYR A 28 3.61 -5.90 -0.20
N MET A 29 3.63 -6.75 0.83
CA MET A 29 2.48 -6.91 1.75
C MET A 29 2.29 -5.67 2.61
N ALA A 30 3.39 -5.11 3.11
CA ALA A 30 3.38 -3.93 3.96
C ALA A 30 2.82 -2.69 3.21
N LEU A 31 3.16 -2.52 1.94
CA LEU A 31 2.59 -1.47 1.08
C LEU A 31 1.13 -1.75 0.72
N LEU A 32 0.80 -3.00 0.36
CA LEU A 32 -0.54 -3.39 -0.06
C LEU A 32 -1.58 -3.24 1.06
N ALA A 33 -1.22 -3.53 2.31
CA ALA A 33 -2.14 -3.51 3.44
C ALA A 33 -2.91 -2.18 3.56
N GLY A 34 -2.26 -1.05 3.31
CA GLY A 34 -2.87 0.28 3.35
C GLY A 34 -3.77 0.58 2.16
N VAL A 35 -3.71 -0.18 1.08
CA VAL A 35 -4.54 0.01 -0.12
C VAL A 35 -5.80 -0.86 -0.06
N LEU A 36 -5.85 -1.86 0.81
CA LEU A 36 -6.95 -2.82 0.85
C LEU A 36 -8.32 -2.20 1.17
N PRO A 37 -8.46 -1.22 2.08
CA PRO A 37 -9.75 -0.59 2.31
C PRO A 37 -10.33 0.08 1.06
N ASP A 38 -9.48 0.66 0.20
CA ASP A 38 -9.87 1.28 -1.08
C ASP A 38 -10.25 0.29 -2.18
N PHE A 39 -10.16 -1.01 -1.91
CA PHE A 39 -10.58 -2.03 -2.87
C PHE A 39 -12.09 -1.94 -3.18
N ASP A 40 -12.89 -1.27 -2.34
CA ASP A 40 -14.30 -0.96 -2.61
C ASP A 40 -14.52 -0.13 -3.89
N ILE A 41 -13.54 0.67 -4.32
CA ILE A 41 -13.61 1.49 -5.53
C ILE A 41 -13.85 0.63 -6.78
N TYR A 42 -13.30 -0.59 -6.83
CA TYR A 42 -13.54 -1.51 -7.96
C TYR A 42 -15.00 -1.94 -8.11
N PHE A 43 -15.80 -1.80 -7.05
CA PHE A 43 -17.17 -2.29 -7.01
C PHE A 43 -18.19 -1.18 -7.18
N LYS A 44 -17.79 0.03 -7.56
CA LYS A 44 -18.77 1.08 -7.88
C LYS A 44 -19.65 0.67 -9.08
N PRO A 45 -20.96 0.97 -9.05
CA PRO A 45 -21.70 1.68 -8.00
C PRO A 45 -22.29 0.78 -6.89
N LEU A 46 -21.98 -0.53 -6.87
CA LEU A 46 -22.57 -1.50 -5.92
C LEU A 46 -22.15 -1.23 -4.47
N ILE A 47 -20.88 -0.86 -4.26
CA ILE A 47 -20.36 -0.45 -2.95
C ILE A 47 -19.89 0.99 -3.08
N GLN A 48 -20.47 1.89 -2.27
CA GLN A 48 -20.00 3.27 -2.21
C GLN A 48 -18.68 3.32 -1.45
N HIS A 49 -17.74 4.09 -1.97
CA HIS A 49 -16.46 4.34 -1.31
C HIS A 49 -16.69 5.06 0.03
N HIS A 50 -15.86 4.77 1.04
CA HIS A 50 -16.08 5.17 2.44
C HIS A 50 -17.38 4.61 3.03
N THR A 51 -17.61 3.29 2.90
CA THR A 51 -18.71 2.62 3.61
C THR A 51 -18.22 1.37 4.34
N TYR A 52 -18.50 0.17 3.83
CA TYR A 52 -18.22 -1.11 4.49
C TYR A 52 -16.73 -1.34 4.73
N THR A 53 -15.87 -1.10 3.73
CA THR A 53 -14.43 -1.36 3.85
C THR A 53 -13.71 -0.31 4.70
N HIS A 54 -14.37 0.81 4.99
CA HIS A 54 -13.84 1.88 5.84
C HIS A 54 -14.45 1.86 7.27
N SER A 55 -15.23 0.82 7.59
CA SER A 55 -15.88 0.65 8.88
C SER A 55 -15.04 -0.17 9.85
N LEU A 56 -14.93 0.29 11.10
CA LEU A 56 -14.27 -0.48 12.16
C LEU A 56 -15.06 -1.74 12.51
N ILE A 57 -16.39 -1.72 12.41
CA ILE A 57 -17.23 -2.90 12.66
C ILE A 57 -16.91 -4.02 11.67
N ILE A 58 -16.51 -3.68 10.44
CA ILE A 58 -16.14 -4.67 9.42
C ILE A 58 -14.66 -5.02 9.51
N LEU A 59 -13.77 -4.03 9.61
CA LEU A 59 -12.33 -4.26 9.56
C LEU A 59 -11.77 -4.90 10.84
N LEU A 60 -12.30 -4.60 12.04
CA LEU A 60 -11.77 -5.18 13.28
C LEU A 60 -11.98 -6.70 13.37
N PRO A 61 -13.15 -7.27 13.03
CA PRO A 61 -13.30 -8.73 12.95
C PRO A 61 -12.34 -9.38 11.95
N ILE A 62 -12.17 -8.79 10.76
CA ILE A 62 -11.20 -9.29 9.76
C ILE A 62 -9.79 -9.27 10.34
N CYS A 63 -9.39 -8.15 10.94
CA CYS A 63 -8.09 -8.01 11.60
C CYS A 63 -7.91 -9.03 12.73
N ALA A 64 -8.94 -9.29 13.53
CA ALA A 64 -8.91 -10.26 14.61
C ALA A 64 -8.69 -11.69 14.08
N VAL A 65 -9.40 -12.07 13.00
CA VAL A 65 -9.19 -13.36 12.34
C VAL A 65 -7.75 -13.49 11.82
N LEU A 66 -7.23 -12.45 11.16
CA LEU A 66 -5.85 -12.44 10.67
C LEU A 66 -4.84 -12.57 11.82
N ILE A 67 -5.05 -11.86 12.93
CA ILE A 67 -4.18 -11.93 14.12
C ILE A 67 -4.21 -13.32 14.74
N VAL A 68 -5.39 -13.93 14.92
CA VAL A 68 -5.49 -15.29 15.48
C VAL A 68 -4.82 -16.31 14.55
N ARG A 69 -5.04 -16.21 13.24
CA ARG A 69 -4.57 -17.20 12.26
C ARG A 69 -3.08 -17.08 11.91
N PHE A 70 -2.57 -15.86 11.84
CA PHE A 70 -1.20 -15.55 11.39
C PHE A 70 -0.33 -14.92 12.47
N LYS A 71 -0.83 -14.81 13.71
CA LYS A 71 -0.10 -14.34 14.90
C LYS A 71 0.53 -12.97 14.64
N GLY A 72 1.83 -12.82 14.94
CA GLY A 72 2.56 -11.56 14.77
C GLY A 72 2.53 -11.03 13.33
N LEU A 73 2.55 -11.90 12.31
CA LEU A 73 2.43 -11.46 10.92
C LEU A 73 1.04 -10.88 10.65
N GLY A 74 0.00 -11.52 11.17
CA GLY A 74 -1.37 -11.03 11.14
C GLY A 74 -1.49 -9.66 11.82
N LEU A 75 -0.87 -9.49 12.99
CA LEU A 75 -0.86 -8.21 13.70
C LEU A 75 -0.16 -7.10 12.91
N ALA A 76 1.03 -7.37 12.36
CA ALA A 76 1.77 -6.40 11.57
C ALA A 76 0.96 -5.93 10.34
N PHE A 77 0.37 -6.88 9.61
CA PHE A 77 -0.46 -6.58 8.45
C PHE A 77 -1.76 -5.85 8.82
N SER A 78 -2.43 -6.27 9.89
CA SER A 78 -3.65 -5.64 10.39
C SER A 78 -3.39 -4.20 10.84
N LEU A 79 -2.28 -3.91 11.53
CA LEU A 79 -1.94 -2.54 11.91
C LEU A 79 -1.56 -1.68 10.69
N GLY A 80 -0.93 -2.25 9.67
CA GLY A 80 -0.79 -1.59 8.37
C GLY A 80 -2.14 -1.23 7.75
N THR A 81 -3.07 -2.16 7.73
CA THR A 81 -4.43 -1.96 7.19
C THR A 81 -5.20 -0.90 7.99
N LEU A 82 -5.20 -0.99 9.33
CA LEU A 82 -5.89 -0.03 10.19
C LEU A 82 -5.28 1.38 10.15
N SER A 83 -3.99 1.51 9.80
CA SER A 83 -3.37 2.83 9.59
C SER A 83 -4.05 3.62 8.47
N HIS A 84 -4.70 2.96 7.52
CA HIS A 84 -5.52 3.59 6.48
C HIS A 84 -6.66 4.41 7.09
N LEU A 85 -7.45 3.82 7.99
CA LEU A 85 -8.57 4.50 8.66
C LEU A 85 -8.08 5.67 9.52
N VAL A 86 -6.94 5.50 10.18
CA VAL A 86 -6.32 6.58 10.95
C VAL A 86 -5.95 7.73 10.02
N ALA A 87 -5.29 7.45 8.91
CA ALA A 87 -4.92 8.43 7.89
C ALA A 87 -6.14 9.18 7.35
N ASP A 88 -7.24 8.49 7.03
CA ASP A 88 -8.47 9.14 6.57
C ASP A 88 -9.14 9.96 7.64
N SER A 89 -9.22 9.47 8.88
CA SER A 89 -9.80 10.23 9.98
C SER A 89 -9.01 11.52 10.28
N ILE A 90 -7.72 11.58 9.95
CA ILE A 90 -6.91 12.80 10.13
C ILE A 90 -7.25 13.82 9.03
N VAL A 91 -7.23 13.39 7.77
CA VAL A 91 -7.33 14.33 6.64
C VAL A 91 -8.77 14.61 6.21
N GLY A 92 -9.66 13.65 6.41
CA GLY A 92 -11.09 13.72 6.14
C GLY A 92 -11.91 13.12 7.27
N THR A 93 -12.88 12.28 6.92
CA THR A 93 -13.74 11.54 7.84
C THR A 93 -13.87 10.09 7.39
N ILE A 94 -14.17 9.21 8.35
CA ILE A 94 -14.52 7.82 8.14
C ILE A 94 -15.83 7.51 8.87
N PRO A 95 -16.61 6.51 8.42
CA PRO A 95 -17.80 6.06 9.14
C PRO A 95 -17.52 4.80 9.97
N PRO A 96 -16.97 4.91 11.20
CA PRO A 96 -16.48 3.76 11.97
C PRO A 96 -17.56 2.73 12.31
N LEU A 97 -18.83 3.15 12.33
CA LEU A 97 -19.98 2.34 12.75
C LEU A 97 -20.87 1.89 11.58
N TYR A 98 -20.47 2.11 10.33
CA TYR A 98 -21.29 1.68 9.19
C TYR A 98 -21.38 0.14 9.13
N PRO A 99 -22.53 -0.47 8.78
CA PRO A 99 -23.81 0.14 8.38
C PRO A 99 -24.77 0.44 9.54
N LEU A 100 -24.37 0.23 10.80
CA LEU A 100 -25.24 0.46 11.96
C LEU A 100 -25.54 1.94 12.19
N SER A 101 -24.64 2.82 11.75
CA SER A 101 -24.80 4.27 11.81
C SER A 101 -24.03 4.95 10.68
N ASN A 102 -24.55 6.08 10.19
CA ASN A 102 -23.88 6.98 9.26
C ASN A 102 -23.09 8.08 9.99
N PHE A 103 -22.68 7.84 11.23
CA PHE A 103 -21.85 8.75 11.99
C PHE A 103 -20.45 8.83 11.36
N GLU A 104 -20.05 10.04 10.97
CA GLU A 104 -18.73 10.35 10.42
C GLU A 104 -17.79 10.84 11.53
N PHE A 105 -16.57 10.30 11.56
CA PHE A 105 -15.53 10.64 12.52
C PHE A 105 -14.26 11.11 11.81
N GLY A 106 -13.74 12.28 12.19
CA GLY A 106 -12.44 12.74 11.74
C GLY A 106 -12.16 14.20 12.07
N ILE A 107 -10.89 14.58 11.97
CA ILE A 107 -10.38 15.95 12.18
C ILE A 107 -10.64 16.82 10.94
N SER A 108 -10.66 16.21 9.74
CA SER A 108 -10.90 16.89 8.47
C SER A 108 -9.94 18.05 8.17
N LEU A 109 -8.62 17.79 8.20
CA LEU A 109 -7.61 18.79 7.80
C LEU A 109 -7.74 19.25 6.34
N GLY A 110 -8.49 18.53 5.50
CA GLY A 110 -8.87 18.89 4.14
C GLY A 110 -7.98 18.27 3.07
N LEU A 111 -8.60 17.95 1.92
CA LEU A 111 -7.97 17.27 0.78
C LEU A 111 -8.07 18.12 -0.50
N PRO A 112 -6.96 18.48 -1.15
CA PRO A 112 -5.59 18.53 -0.64
C PRO A 112 -5.37 19.75 0.27
N SER A 113 -4.53 19.61 1.29
CA SER A 113 -4.06 20.69 2.17
C SER A 113 -2.54 20.64 2.34
N PRO A 114 -1.89 21.69 2.87
CA PRO A 114 -0.47 21.63 3.22
C PRO A 114 -0.16 20.52 4.24
N ALA A 115 -1.07 20.29 5.20
CA ALA A 115 -0.92 19.23 6.20
C ALA A 115 -1.01 17.84 5.56
N ASP A 116 -2.02 17.61 4.70
CA ASP A 116 -2.13 16.39 3.88
C ASP A 116 -0.87 16.15 3.06
N THR A 117 -0.40 17.17 2.33
CA THR A 117 0.82 17.09 1.51
C THR A 117 2.04 16.70 2.35
N ALA A 118 2.17 17.25 3.56
CA ALA A 118 3.26 16.92 4.47
C ALA A 118 3.16 15.48 4.99
N LEU A 119 1.95 15.01 5.31
CA LEU A 119 1.72 13.61 5.74
C LEU A 119 2.04 12.62 4.61
N GLU A 120 1.61 12.92 3.39
CA GLU A 120 1.83 12.13 2.18
C GLU A 120 3.32 11.99 1.83
N VAL A 121 3.97 13.13 1.57
CA VAL A 121 5.37 13.16 1.13
C VAL A 121 6.31 12.80 2.29
N GLY A 122 5.94 13.17 3.51
CA GLY A 122 6.66 12.77 4.73
C GLY A 122 6.64 11.26 4.93
N ALA A 123 5.49 10.60 4.73
CA ALA A 123 5.39 9.15 4.79
C ALA A 123 6.29 8.46 3.75
N LEU A 124 6.33 8.97 2.51
CA LEU A 124 7.25 8.47 1.49
C LEU A 124 8.72 8.60 1.95
N GLY A 125 9.11 9.75 2.49
CA GLY A 125 10.44 9.96 3.06
C GLY A 125 10.78 8.93 4.16
N LEU A 126 9.84 8.68 5.08
CA LEU A 126 9.99 7.66 6.12
C LEU A 126 10.12 6.25 5.54
N VAL A 127 9.34 5.92 4.49
CA VAL A 127 9.47 4.63 3.79
C VAL A 127 10.86 4.46 3.22
N LEU A 128 11.42 5.49 2.56
CA LEU A 128 12.77 5.41 1.99
C LEU A 128 13.83 5.14 3.07
N VAL A 129 13.74 5.84 4.19
CA VAL A 129 14.64 5.63 5.35
C VAL A 129 14.46 4.22 5.91
N LEU A 130 13.22 3.79 6.19
CA LEU A 130 12.96 2.46 6.76
C LEU A 130 13.32 1.33 5.79
N ALA A 131 13.10 1.50 4.49
CA ALA A 131 13.50 0.55 3.45
C ALA A 131 15.02 0.41 3.38
N TYR A 132 15.76 1.52 3.51
CA TYR A 132 17.21 1.46 3.66
C TYR A 132 17.62 0.66 4.90
N LEU A 133 17.06 1.01 6.06
CA LEU A 133 17.38 0.38 7.36
C LEU A 133 16.98 -1.10 7.43
N ASN A 134 15.94 -1.52 6.69
CA ASN A 134 15.50 -2.92 6.62
C ASN A 134 16.23 -3.73 5.55
N GLY A 135 17.03 -3.11 4.68
CA GLY A 135 17.59 -3.77 3.51
C GLY A 135 16.59 -4.02 2.38
N ASP A 136 15.36 -3.49 2.48
CA ASP A 136 14.34 -3.61 1.43
C ASP A 136 14.75 -2.89 0.13
N TYR A 137 15.69 -1.94 0.18
CA TYR A 137 16.29 -1.31 -1.01
C TYR A 137 16.89 -2.33 -1.99
N ARG A 138 17.34 -3.48 -1.50
CA ARG A 138 17.88 -4.54 -2.35
C ARG A 138 16.85 -5.03 -3.35
N LEU A 139 15.55 -4.95 -3.04
CA LEU A 139 14.49 -5.39 -3.94
C LEU A 139 14.51 -4.63 -5.27
N VAL A 140 15.07 -3.41 -5.28
CA VAL A 140 15.14 -2.56 -6.48
C VAL A 140 16.55 -2.43 -7.05
N THR A 141 17.60 -2.71 -6.26
CA THR A 141 19.01 -2.65 -6.71
C THR A 141 19.58 -4.00 -7.13
N GLU A 142 19.05 -5.11 -6.62
CA GLU A 142 19.55 -6.46 -6.88
C GLU A 142 18.50 -7.31 -7.61
N SER A 143 18.96 -8.23 -8.45
CA SER A 143 18.11 -9.15 -9.19
C SER A 143 17.61 -10.28 -8.28
N GLN A 144 16.39 -10.16 -7.76
CA GLN A 144 15.78 -11.16 -6.87
C GLN A 144 14.35 -11.49 -7.29
N ARG A 145 13.98 -12.78 -7.26
CA ARG A 145 12.62 -13.23 -7.61
C ARG A 145 11.54 -12.60 -6.74
N GLY A 146 11.82 -12.38 -5.45
CA GLY A 146 10.88 -11.75 -4.52
C GLY A 146 10.43 -10.35 -4.97
N SER A 147 11.25 -9.65 -5.75
CA SER A 147 10.92 -8.32 -6.27
C SER A 147 9.76 -8.33 -7.26
N LEU A 148 9.42 -9.47 -7.88
CA LEU A 148 8.24 -9.59 -8.75
C LEU A 148 6.94 -9.25 -8.02
N TYR A 149 6.85 -9.58 -6.73
CA TYR A 149 5.62 -9.34 -5.96
C TYR A 149 5.32 -7.84 -5.75
N LEU A 150 6.29 -6.95 -5.99
CA LEU A 150 6.06 -5.50 -6.00
C LEU A 150 5.10 -5.06 -7.12
N ILE A 151 4.83 -5.92 -8.11
CA ILE A 151 3.80 -5.67 -9.12
C ILE A 151 2.40 -5.52 -8.49
N ILE A 152 2.13 -6.19 -7.38
CA ILE A 152 0.81 -6.19 -6.73
C ILE A 152 0.46 -4.79 -6.19
N PRO A 153 1.26 -4.18 -5.28
CA PRO A 153 0.98 -2.81 -4.84
C PRO A 153 1.12 -1.80 -5.99
N MET A 154 2.03 -2.02 -6.95
CA MET A 154 2.18 -1.11 -8.11
C MET A 154 0.90 -1.05 -8.94
N VAL A 155 0.38 -2.21 -9.35
CA VAL A 155 -0.85 -2.29 -10.13
C VAL A 155 -1.99 -1.71 -9.31
N SER A 156 -2.13 -2.10 -8.04
CA SER A 156 -3.21 -1.61 -7.17
C SER A 156 -3.26 -0.08 -7.08
N VAL A 157 -2.13 0.57 -6.82
CA VAL A 157 -2.05 2.04 -6.75
C VAL A 157 -2.38 2.68 -8.10
N VAL A 158 -1.83 2.15 -9.20
CA VAL A 158 -2.08 2.68 -10.55
C VAL A 158 -3.55 2.55 -10.93
N THR A 159 -4.14 1.37 -10.80
CA THR A 159 -5.51 1.12 -11.24
C THR A 159 -6.53 1.84 -10.37
N LEU A 160 -6.35 1.89 -9.04
CA LEU A 160 -7.23 2.67 -8.17
C LEU A 160 -7.16 4.17 -8.48
N THR A 161 -5.97 4.70 -8.79
CA THR A 161 -5.82 6.10 -9.22
C THR A 161 -6.61 6.37 -10.51
N LEU A 162 -6.52 5.46 -11.49
CA LEU A 162 -7.23 5.58 -12.76
C LEU A 162 -8.74 5.44 -12.60
N LEU A 163 -9.20 4.48 -11.80
CA LEU A 163 -10.63 4.28 -11.50
C LEU A 163 -11.21 5.50 -10.79
N PHE A 164 -10.51 6.01 -9.77
CA PHE A 164 -10.92 7.24 -9.10
C PHE A 164 -11.08 8.41 -10.09
N ALA A 165 -10.13 8.60 -11.00
CA ALA A 165 -10.21 9.67 -12.00
C ALA A 165 -11.37 9.47 -12.97
N GLY A 166 -11.57 8.22 -13.45
CA GLY A 166 -12.64 7.85 -14.36
C GLY A 166 -14.02 8.03 -13.74
N ASP A 167 -14.25 7.48 -12.55
CA ASP A 167 -15.53 7.53 -11.85
C ASP A 167 -15.97 8.96 -11.52
N ASN A 168 -15.01 9.86 -11.29
CA ASN A 168 -15.27 11.26 -10.98
C ASN A 168 -15.23 12.16 -12.23
N ASN A 169 -15.04 11.61 -13.42
CA ASN A 169 -14.88 12.35 -14.68
C ASN A 169 -13.81 13.46 -14.61
N VAL A 170 -12.70 13.19 -13.92
CA VAL A 170 -11.61 14.14 -13.72
C VAL A 170 -10.47 13.87 -14.71
N PRO A 171 -10.07 14.86 -15.54
CA PRO A 171 -8.86 14.72 -16.35
C PRO A 171 -7.63 14.64 -15.43
N LEU A 172 -7.10 13.42 -15.25
CA LEU A 172 -6.11 13.12 -14.20
C LEU A 172 -4.90 14.05 -14.23
N ALA A 173 -4.33 14.29 -15.42
CA ALA A 173 -3.17 15.18 -15.56
C ALA A 173 -3.50 16.63 -15.17
N ALA A 174 -4.66 17.16 -15.62
CA ALA A 174 -5.06 18.52 -15.27
C ALA A 174 -5.29 18.68 -13.77
N PHE A 175 -5.90 17.67 -13.13
CA PHE A 175 -6.13 17.67 -11.69
C PHE A 175 -4.82 17.56 -10.90
N ALA A 176 -3.96 16.61 -11.27
CA ALA A 176 -2.69 16.33 -10.62
C ALA A 176 -1.76 17.56 -10.56
N PHE A 177 -1.81 18.44 -11.58
CA PHE A 177 -0.99 19.65 -11.66
C PHE A 177 -1.75 20.95 -11.40
N SER A 178 -3.02 20.86 -10.95
CA SER A 178 -3.87 22.05 -10.71
C SER A 178 -3.41 22.91 -9.54
N ARG A 179 -2.72 22.31 -8.54
CA ARG A 179 -2.30 22.96 -7.30
C ARG A 179 -0.95 22.45 -6.86
N LYS A 180 -0.12 23.31 -6.26
CA LYS A 180 1.22 22.95 -5.75
C LYS A 180 1.20 21.71 -4.83
N ALA A 181 0.20 21.63 -3.95
CA ALA A 181 -0.02 20.48 -3.06
C ALA A 181 -0.20 19.17 -3.84
N LEU A 182 -1.11 19.16 -4.82
CA LEU A 182 -1.35 17.99 -5.68
C LEU A 182 -0.14 17.67 -6.55
N THR A 183 0.58 18.68 -7.05
CA THR A 183 1.81 18.47 -7.81
C THR A 183 2.84 17.70 -6.97
N LEU A 184 3.05 18.09 -5.71
CA LEU A 184 3.99 17.40 -4.82
C LEU A 184 3.56 15.96 -4.51
N ILE A 185 2.27 15.74 -4.21
CA ILE A 185 1.71 14.40 -3.99
C ILE A 185 1.85 13.55 -5.27
N THR A 186 1.62 14.13 -6.44
CA THR A 186 1.76 13.46 -7.74
C THR A 186 3.21 13.06 -8.02
N LEU A 187 4.17 13.96 -7.73
CA LEU A 187 5.59 13.62 -7.84
C LEU A 187 5.96 12.49 -6.88
N GLY A 188 5.43 12.50 -5.66
CA GLY A 188 5.59 11.40 -4.71
C GLY A 188 5.04 10.06 -5.24
N HIS A 189 3.84 10.06 -5.84
CA HIS A 189 3.28 8.88 -6.50
C HIS A 189 4.18 8.38 -7.64
N ALA A 190 4.65 9.29 -8.49
CA ALA A 190 5.54 8.94 -9.60
C ALA A 190 6.85 8.31 -9.10
N VAL A 191 7.43 8.84 -8.01
CA VAL A 191 8.61 8.26 -7.35
C VAL A 191 8.29 6.86 -6.81
N LEU A 192 7.20 6.69 -6.06
CA LEU A 192 6.81 5.39 -5.52
C LEU A 192 6.59 4.36 -6.65
N ILE A 193 5.81 4.69 -7.66
CA ILE A 193 5.55 3.81 -8.82
C ILE A 193 6.85 3.50 -9.56
N GLY A 194 7.74 4.48 -9.74
CA GLY A 194 9.05 4.28 -10.35
C GLY A 194 9.90 3.26 -9.58
N ILE A 195 9.95 3.38 -8.24
CA ILE A 195 10.66 2.43 -7.36
C ILE A 195 10.05 1.02 -7.50
N LEU A 196 8.72 0.90 -7.45
CA LEU A 196 8.07 -0.40 -7.59
C LEU A 196 8.32 -1.02 -8.97
N CYS A 197 8.25 -0.22 -10.04
CA CYS A 197 8.53 -0.65 -11.41
C CYS A 197 9.97 -1.17 -11.54
N LEU A 198 10.95 -0.45 -10.99
CA LEU A 198 12.35 -0.91 -10.95
C LEU A 198 12.47 -2.26 -10.24
N GLY A 199 11.78 -2.44 -9.11
CA GLY A 199 11.73 -3.73 -8.41
C GLY A 199 11.14 -4.84 -9.26
N VAL A 200 10.03 -4.59 -9.94
CA VAL A 200 9.43 -5.55 -10.88
C VAL A 200 10.41 -5.91 -12.00
N VAL A 201 11.13 -4.94 -12.57
CA VAL A 201 12.16 -5.19 -13.59
C VAL A 201 13.27 -6.10 -13.04
N GLN A 202 13.75 -5.86 -11.82
CA GLN A 202 14.73 -6.76 -11.19
C GLN A 202 14.18 -8.17 -10.97
N GLY A 203 12.91 -8.28 -10.60
CA GLY A 203 12.22 -9.56 -10.47
C GLY A 203 12.13 -10.32 -11.78
N VAL A 204 11.80 -9.63 -12.87
CA VAL A 204 11.74 -10.21 -14.23
C VAL A 204 13.12 -10.67 -14.66
N ARG A 205 14.16 -9.87 -14.43
CA ARG A 205 15.56 -10.26 -14.71
C ARG A 205 15.94 -11.55 -13.98
N ALA A 206 15.62 -11.65 -12.69
CA ALA A 206 15.89 -12.86 -11.91
C ALA A 206 15.16 -14.10 -12.46
N ALA A 207 13.88 -13.94 -12.83
CA ALA A 207 13.09 -15.04 -13.41
C ALA A 207 13.64 -15.52 -14.77
N ILE A 208 14.14 -14.61 -15.61
CA ILE A 208 14.75 -14.95 -16.90
C ILE A 208 16.07 -15.70 -16.70
N VAL A 209 16.93 -15.25 -15.78
CA VAL A 209 18.22 -15.91 -15.50
C VAL A 209 18.01 -17.35 -15.06
N GLU A 210 17.06 -17.60 -14.15
CA GLU A 210 16.80 -18.95 -13.67
C GLU A 210 16.18 -19.85 -14.76
N ARG A 211 15.34 -19.30 -15.65
CA ARG A 211 14.84 -20.05 -16.81
C ARG A 211 15.95 -20.45 -17.79
N LYS A 212 17.03 -19.67 -17.89
CA LYS A 212 18.21 -19.99 -18.71
C LYS A 212 19.15 -20.99 -18.04
N GLN A 213 19.01 -21.21 -16.73
CA GLN A 213 19.72 -22.23 -15.96
C GLN A 213 18.74 -23.21 -15.31
N PRO A 214 17.92 -23.96 -16.08
CA PRO A 214 17.10 -25.01 -15.52
C PRO A 214 18.04 -26.16 -15.13
N SER A 215 18.55 -26.11 -13.90
CA SER A 215 19.19 -27.21 -13.16
C SER A 215 20.09 -28.16 -13.99
N GLN A 216 21.41 -28.02 -13.86
CA GLN A 216 22.34 -29.15 -13.79
C GLN A 216 22.10 -30.02 -12.52
N ALA A 217 20.85 -30.21 -12.10
CA ALA A 217 20.49 -30.92 -10.88
C ALA A 217 19.46 -32.01 -11.19
N SER A 218 19.91 -32.98 -11.97
CA SER A 218 19.56 -34.39 -11.81
C SER A 218 20.51 -35.20 -12.69
N SER A 219 21.71 -35.49 -12.19
CA SER A 219 22.40 -36.71 -12.64
C SER A 219 21.71 -37.89 -11.96
N PRO A 220 21.06 -38.80 -12.70
CA PRO A 220 20.67 -40.09 -12.15
C PRO A 220 21.92 -41.00 -12.13
N PHE A 221 22.06 -41.79 -11.06
CA PHE A 221 23.09 -42.82 -10.82
C PHE A 221 24.49 -42.29 -10.44
N VAL A 222 25.21 -42.86 -9.46
CA VAL A 222 25.85 -44.19 -9.53
C VAL A 222 26.00 -44.85 -8.12
N SER A 223 25.67 -46.14 -8.10
CA SER A 223 26.03 -47.27 -7.20
C SER A 223 25.83 -47.15 -5.69
#